data_AF-N9R9U5-F1
#
_entry.id   AF-N9R9U5-F1
#
_cell.length_a   1.000
_cell.length_b   1.000
_cell.length_c   1.000
_cell.angle_alpha   90.00
_cell.angle_beta   90.00
_cell.angle_gamma   90.00
#
_symmetry.space_group_name_H-M   'P 1'
#
loop_
_entity.id
_entity.type
_entity.pdbx_description
1 polymer ?
#
loop_
_entity_poly.entity_id
_entity_poly.type
_entity_poly.pdbx_seq_one_letter_code
_entity_poly.pdbx_strand_id
1 'polypeptide(L)'
;MVISQIMTRLDQEYDLFLQSQSYQAHKNSEIALKALFFSEALKTLKYPHSDVVALGGGSYKFINFNHFELNVNLFDTPQFKNKTGFIHWLSSTLHKNIYEH
;
A
#
# COMPACT_ATOMS: atom_id res chain seq x y z
N MET A 1 15.67 -3.88 -1.17
CA MET A 1 15.30 -4.55 0.10
C MET A 1 14.81 -5.94 -0.27
N VAL A 2 15.13 -7.00 0.49
CA VAL A 2 14.64 -8.35 0.12
C VAL A 2 13.15 -8.49 0.42
N ILE A 3 12.43 -9.27 -0.40
CA ILE A 3 10.96 -9.41 -0.31
C ILE A 3 10.47 -9.84 1.09
N SER A 4 11.22 -10.69 1.79
CA SER A 4 10.86 -11.14 3.14
C SER A 4 10.85 -10.00 4.16
N GLN A 5 11.77 -9.03 4.04
CA GLN A 5 11.79 -7.85 4.91
C GLN A 5 10.61 -6.91 4.61
N ILE A 6 10.22 -6.79 3.34
CA ILE A 6 9.05 -6.00 2.92
C ILE A 6 7.79 -6.64 3.51
N MET A 7 7.61 -7.94 3.34
CA MET A 7 6.48 -8.68 3.90
C MET A 7 6.34 -8.48 5.40
N THR A 8 7.42 -8.66 6.18
CA THR A 8 7.37 -8.49 7.63
C THR A 8 6.97 -7.07 8.04
N ARG A 9 7.50 -6.05 7.37
CA ARG A 9 7.15 -4.65 7.68
C ARG A 9 5.70 -4.34 7.35
N LEU A 10 5.21 -4.82 6.20
CA LEU A 10 3.83 -4.63 5.80
C LEU A 10 2.87 -5.36 6.75
N ASP A 11 3.24 -6.56 7.22
CA ASP A 11 2.44 -7.33 8.17
C ASP A 11 2.25 -6.56 9.49
N GLN A 12 3.34 -5.98 10.01
CA GLN A 12 3.32 -5.12 11.21
C GLN A 12 2.52 -3.84 10.98
N GLU A 13 2.72 -3.17 9.84
CA GLU A 13 1.98 -1.97 9.47
C GLU A 13 0.48 -2.26 9.35
N TYR A 14 0.09 -3.43 8.84
CA TYR A 14 -1.31 -3.81 8.72
C TYR A 14 -1.99 -3.87 10.08
N ASP A 15 -1.34 -4.49 11.06
CA ASP A 15 -1.87 -4.60 12.41
C ASP A 15 -1.97 -3.23 13.11
N LEU A 16 -0.99 -2.34 12.88
CA LEU A 16 -1.04 -0.95 13.37
C LEU A 16 -2.14 -0.14 12.68
N PHE A 17 -2.28 -0.29 11.37
CA PHE A 17 -3.27 0.42 10.58
C PHE A 17 -4.70 0.08 11.01
N LEU A 18 -5.00 -1.18 11.35
CA LEU A 18 -6.31 -1.58 11.87
C LEU A 18 -6.71 -0.84 13.17
N GLN A 19 -5.71 -0.40 13.95
CA GLN A 19 -5.91 0.36 15.18
C GLN A 19 -6.00 1.88 14.93
N SER A 20 -5.67 2.34 13.73
CA SER A 20 -5.63 3.77 13.39
C SER A 20 -7.02 4.38 13.27
N GLN A 21 -7.11 5.69 13.53
CA GLN A 21 -8.32 6.48 13.29
C GLN A 21 -8.69 6.48 11.78
N SER A 22 -7.69 6.45 10.90
CA SER A 22 -7.87 6.39 9.45
C SER A 22 -8.65 5.14 9.03
N TYR A 23 -8.32 3.98 9.59
CA TYR A 23 -9.08 2.75 9.38
C TYR A 23 -10.51 2.88 9.89
N GLN A 24 -10.70 3.37 11.12
CA GLN A 24 -12.04 3.49 11.71
C GLN A 24 -12.96 4.42 10.91
N ALA A 25 -12.41 5.51 10.36
CA ALA A 25 -13.15 6.45 9.52
C ALA A 25 -13.56 5.87 8.16
N HIS A 26 -12.83 4.87 7.64
CA HIS A 26 -13.01 4.33 6.29
C HIS A 26 -13.34 2.84 6.23
N LYS A 27 -13.61 2.20 7.38
CA LYS A 27 -13.82 0.74 7.51
C LYS A 27 -14.89 0.14 6.59
N ASN A 28 -15.81 0.95 6.10
CA ASN A 28 -16.89 0.54 5.19
C ASN A 28 -16.55 0.68 3.70
N SER A 29 -15.36 1.19 3.35
CA SER A 29 -14.94 1.40 1.97
C SER A 29 -13.65 0.65 1.69
N GLU A 30 -13.76 -0.49 1.03
CA GLU A 30 -12.62 -1.36 0.72
C GLU A 30 -11.54 -0.63 -0.09
N ILE A 31 -11.94 0.14 -1.10
CA ILE A 31 -10.98 0.87 -1.94
C ILE A 31 -10.26 1.96 -1.15
N ALA A 32 -10.94 2.65 -0.24
CA ALA A 32 -10.33 3.67 0.60
C ALA A 32 -9.35 3.03 1.59
N LEU A 33 -9.70 1.90 2.21
CA LEU A 33 -8.79 1.16 3.09
C LEU A 33 -7.52 0.73 2.35
N LYS A 34 -7.66 0.16 1.15
CA LYS A 34 -6.51 -0.24 0.32
C LYS A 34 -5.61 0.95 0.01
N ALA A 35 -6.19 2.08 -0.41
CA ALA A 35 -5.43 3.28 -0.77
C ALA A 35 -4.71 3.91 0.44
N LEU A 36 -5.40 4.03 1.57
CA LEU A 36 -4.83 4.55 2.81
C LEU A 36 -3.71 3.67 3.32
N PHE A 37 -3.94 2.35 3.38
CA PHE A 37 -2.91 1.42 3.81
C PHE A 37 -1.69 1.44 2.90
N PHE A 38 -1.89 1.50 1.57
CA PHE A 38 -0.80 1.61 0.62
C PHE A 38 0.03 2.88 0.85
N SER A 39 -0.62 4.01 1.18
CA SER A 39 0.08 5.25 1.57
C SER A 39 0.96 5.05 2.81
N GLU A 40 0.42 4.47 3.88
CA GLU A 40 1.19 4.21 5.10
C GLU A 40 2.33 3.21 4.88
N ALA A 41 2.08 2.15 4.10
CA ALA A 41 3.08 1.17 3.70
C ALA A 41 4.29 1.82 3.01
N LEU A 42 4.06 2.76 2.08
CA LEU A 42 5.16 3.49 1.42
C LEU A 42 5.98 4.33 2.40
N LYS A 43 5.33 5.02 3.34
CA LYS A 43 6.03 5.80 4.39
C LYS A 43 6.93 4.89 5.23
N THR A 44 6.41 3.75 5.68
CA THR A 44 7.16 2.76 6.49
C THR A 44 8.33 2.12 5.72
N LEU A 45 8.27 2.09 4.40
CA LEU A 45 9.31 1.55 3.52
C LEU A 45 10.36 2.57 3.06
N LYS A 46 10.45 3.72 3.74
CA LYS A 46 11.37 4.84 3.44
C LYS A 46 11.04 5.61 2.16
N TYR A 47 9.77 5.65 1.79
CA TYR A 47 9.24 6.63 0.85
C TYR A 47 8.34 7.62 1.60
N PRO A 48 8.86 8.33 2.63
CA PRO A 48 8.11 9.38 3.28
C PRO A 48 7.82 10.47 2.24
N HIS A 49 6.69 11.17 2.39
CA HIS A 49 6.22 12.17 1.42
C HIS A 49 5.76 11.58 0.07
N SER A 50 5.28 10.33 0.07
CA SER A 50 4.55 9.80 -1.07
C SER A 50 3.11 10.29 -1.08
N ASP A 51 2.72 10.97 -2.14
CA ASP A 51 1.35 11.40 -2.41
C ASP A 51 0.58 10.32 -3.16
N VAL A 52 -0.72 10.23 -2.88
CA VAL A 52 -1.65 9.29 -3.52
C VAL A 52 -2.65 10.07 -4.35
N VAL A 53 -2.59 9.92 -5.66
CA VAL A 53 -3.51 10.57 -6.60
C VAL A 53 -4.44 9.52 -7.19
N ALA A 54 -5.75 9.67 -6.96
CA ALA A 54 -6.73 8.83 -7.63
C ALA A 54 -6.80 9.19 -9.12
N LEU A 55 -6.62 8.21 -10.00
CA LEU A 55 -6.74 8.36 -11.45
C LEU A 55 -8.16 8.03 -11.96
N GLY A 56 -9.04 7.53 -11.08
CA GLY A 56 -10.36 7.02 -11.42
C GLY A 56 -10.38 5.50 -11.61
N GLY A 57 -11.58 4.89 -11.53
CA GLY A 57 -11.77 3.46 -11.76
C GLY A 57 -10.99 2.52 -10.83
N GLY A 58 -10.62 2.98 -9.63
CA GLY A 58 -9.80 2.22 -8.68
C GLY A 58 -8.30 2.21 -9.01
N SER A 59 -7.86 2.99 -10.00
CA SER A 59 -6.45 3.23 -10.30
C SER A 59 -5.92 4.41 -9.50
N TYR A 60 -4.70 4.25 -8.99
CA TYR A 60 -4.01 5.23 -8.16
C TYR A 60 -2.57 5.42 -8.67
N LYS A 61 -2.12 6.67 -8.68
CA LYS A 61 -0.73 7.04 -8.90
C LYS A 61 -0.12 7.43 -7.57
N PHE A 62 0.96 6.75 -7.20
CA PHE A 62 1.76 7.04 -6.03
C PHE A 62 3.02 7.78 -6.46
N ILE A 63 3.24 8.98 -5.95
CA ILE A 63 4.35 9.85 -6.37
C ILE A 63 5.18 10.19 -5.15
N ASN A 64 6.49 10.00 -5.20
CA ASN A 64 7.41 10.53 -4.20
C ASN A 64 8.21 11.71 -4.79
N PHE A 65 8.60 12.66 -3.93
CA PHE A 65 9.46 13.80 -4.28
C PHE A 65 10.78 13.40 -4.97
N ASN A 66 11.27 12.18 -4.75
CA ASN A 66 12.48 11.66 -5.40
C ASN A 66 12.24 11.06 -6.80
N HIS A 67 11.24 11.54 -7.56
CA HIS A 67 10.86 11.05 -8.90
C HIS A 67 10.39 9.59 -8.98
N PHE A 68 10.05 8.96 -7.86
CA PHE A 68 9.42 7.65 -7.87
C PHE A 68 7.93 7.80 -8.21
N GLU A 69 7.50 7.16 -9.29
CA GLU A 69 6.10 7.07 -9.68
C GLU A 69 5.66 5.61 -9.79
N LEU A 70 4.56 5.25 -9.15
CA LEU A 70 3.99 3.92 -9.23
C LEU A 70 2.49 4.00 -9.49
N ASN A 71 2.08 3.48 -10.65
CA ASN A 71 0.68 3.30 -10.98
C ASN A 71 0.22 1.93 -10.48
N VAL A 72 -0.84 1.90 -9.68
CA VAL A 72 -1.42 0.67 -9.14
C VAL A 72 -2.93 0.70 -9.33
N ASN A 73 -3.47 -0.39 -9.83
CA ASN A 73 -4.91 -0.62 -9.80
C ASN A 73 -5.26 -1.37 -8.52
N LEU A 74 -5.96 -0.71 -7.59
CA LEU A 74 -6.39 -1.30 -6.32
C LEU A 74 -7.72 -2.06 -6.43
N PHE A 75 -8.42 -1.95 -7.56
CA PHE A 75 -9.66 -2.68 -7.82
C PHE A 75 -9.38 -4.18 -8.05
N ASP A 76 -8.37 -4.50 -8.86
CA ASP A 76 -8.00 -5.88 -9.22
C ASP A 76 -6.95 -6.46 -8.24
N THR A 77 -7.25 -6.37 -6.95
CA THR A 77 -6.35 -6.80 -5.87
C THR A 77 -7.08 -7.68 -4.87
N PRO A 78 -6.36 -8.56 -4.14
CA PRO A 78 -6.95 -9.30 -3.04
C PRO A 78 -7.70 -8.37 -2.07
N GLN A 79 -8.76 -8.91 -1.47
CA GLN A 79 -9.57 -8.13 -0.54
C GLN A 79 -8.73 -7.67 0.65
N PHE A 80 -8.95 -6.43 1.11
CA PHE A 80 -8.19 -5.88 2.23
C PHE A 80 -8.27 -6.79 3.48
N LYS A 81 -9.46 -7.31 3.77
CA LYS A 81 -9.70 -8.26 4.88
C LYS A 81 -8.90 -9.57 4.77
N ASN A 82 -8.46 -9.96 3.57
CA ASN A 82 -7.56 -11.09 3.38
C ASN A 82 -6.11 -10.60 3.58
N LYS A 83 -5.71 -10.42 4.85
CA LYS A 83 -4.38 -9.93 5.23
C LYS A 83 -3.27 -10.63 4.46
N THR A 84 -3.22 -11.96 4.51
CA THR A 84 -2.17 -12.75 3.85
C THR A 84 -2.11 -12.51 2.35
N GLY A 85 -3.25 -12.60 1.66
CA GLY A 85 -3.30 -12.40 0.20
C GLY A 85 -2.92 -10.98 -0.20
N PHE A 86 -3.45 -9.99 0.52
CA PHE A 86 -3.20 -8.58 0.24
C PHE A 86 -1.75 -8.19 0.51
N ILE A 87 -1.16 -8.61 1.63
CA ILE A 87 0.25 -8.34 1.97
C ILE A 87 1.20 -9.05 1.01
N HIS A 88 0.90 -10.28 0.60
CA HIS A 88 1.68 -10.99 -0.41
C HIS A 88 1.66 -10.27 -1.76
N TRP A 89 0.48 -9.87 -2.23
CA TRP A 89 0.34 -9.09 -3.46
C TRP A 89 1.09 -7.75 -3.37
N LEU A 90 0.94 -7.03 -2.25
CA LEU A 90 1.54 -5.72 -2.07
C LEU A 90 3.07 -5.81 -2.00
N SER A 91 3.61 -6.74 -1.19
CA SER A 91 5.06 -6.95 -1.09
C SER A 91 5.69 -7.31 -2.43
N SER A 92 5.05 -8.18 -3.22
CA SER A 92 5.50 -8.53 -4.56
C SER A 92 5.48 -7.33 -5.51
N THR A 93 4.41 -6.54 -5.46
CA THR A 93 4.26 -5.32 -6.27
C THR A 93 5.34 -4.30 -5.91
N LEU A 94 5.58 -4.06 -4.64
CA LEU A 94 6.60 -3.10 -4.19
C LEU A 94 8.02 -3.63 -4.48
N HIS A 95 8.30 -4.91 -4.26
CA HIS A 95 9.60 -5.50 -4.57
C HIS A 95 9.96 -5.29 -6.04
N LYS A 96 9.05 -5.66 -6.94
CA LYS A 96 9.24 -5.56 -8.39
C LYS A 96 9.42 -4.12 -8.87
N ASN A 97 8.59 -3.19 -8.40
CA ASN A 97 8.57 -1.84 -8.95
C ASN A 97 9.52 -0.86 -8.24
N ILE A 98 10.00 -1.18 -7.05
CA ILE A 98 10.76 -0.25 -6.20
C ILE A 98 12.20 -0.73 -5.96
N TYR A 99 12.39 -2.03 -5.78
CA TYR A 99 13.66 -2.57 -5.29
C TYR A 99 14.41 -3.46 -6.29
N GLU A 100 13.76 -3.85 -7.39
CA GLU A 100 14.37 -4.57 -8.52
C GLU A 100 14.83 -3.63 -9.66
N HIS A 101 14.72 -2.31 -9.46
CA HIS A 101 15.16 -1.28 -10.41
C HIS A 101 16.30 -0.43 -9.85
#